data_AF-A0A2R5LEU9-F1
#
_entry.id   AF-A0A2R5LEU9-F1
#
_cell.length_a   1.000
_cell.length_b   1.000
_cell.length_c   1.000
_cell.angle_alpha   90.00
_cell.angle_beta   90.00
_cell.angle_gamma   90.00
#
_symmetry.space_group_name_H-M   'P 1'
#
loop_
_entity.id
_entity.type
_entity.pdbx_description
1 polymer ?
#
loop_
_entity_poly.entity_id
_entity_poly.type
_entity_poly.pdbx_seq_one_letter_code
_entity_poly.pdbx_strand_id
1 'polypeptide(L)'
;MRFNEKEMATVAAGVADKEGRLNHRSLSFREVFKERWFKLKGNLLFYFRLNEYGGVYESEPVGVFIIEYCKIQNEPAVEQSFAFSMSFLDDVDRKHLFTCTTQKHCDEWVSCLQQASYEYQRGRLLYMQQKILELTGRDPLADFISRRNGNAPGSVKALQKIPDSEDGKKRKTVWH
;
A
#
# COMPACT_ATOMS: atom_id res chain seq x y z
N MET A 1 10.34 5.88 -14.55
CA MET A 1 10.52 7.20 -13.89
C MET A 1 12.01 7.41 -13.64
N ARG A 2 12.56 8.59 -13.95
CA ARG A 2 13.92 9.00 -13.53
C ARG A 2 13.79 9.64 -12.15
N PHE A 3 14.43 9.05 -11.14
CA PHE A 3 14.39 9.56 -9.76
C PHE A 3 15.71 10.25 -9.43
N ASN A 4 15.64 11.25 -8.54
CA ASN A 4 16.81 11.89 -7.96
C ASN A 4 17.32 11.02 -6.80
N GLU A 5 18.47 10.36 -6.99
CA GLU A 5 19.06 9.44 -6.00
C GLU A 5 19.26 10.10 -4.62
N LYS A 6 19.59 11.40 -4.58
CA LYS A 6 19.81 12.16 -3.34
C LYS A 6 18.53 12.34 -2.51
N GLU A 7 17.40 12.57 -3.18
CA GLU A 7 16.11 12.70 -2.50
C GLU A 7 15.67 11.35 -1.91
N MET A 8 15.89 10.26 -2.65
CA MET A 8 15.56 8.91 -2.18
C MET A 8 16.36 8.52 -0.94
N ALA A 9 17.66 8.82 -0.91
CA ALA A 9 18.49 8.59 0.27
C ALA A 9 17.98 9.38 1.48
N THR A 10 17.57 10.63 1.29
CA THR A 10 17.00 11.47 2.35
C THR A 10 15.69 10.91 2.90
N VAL A 11 14.79 10.46 2.01
CA VAL A 11 13.53 9.83 2.42
C VAL A 11 13.79 8.55 3.21
N ALA A 12 14.71 7.71 2.71
CA ALA A 12 15.09 6.44 3.31
C ALA A 12 15.75 6.60 4.70
N ALA A 13 16.46 7.70 4.95
CA ALA A 13 17.11 7.98 6.23
C ALA A 13 16.12 8.25 7.38
N GLY A 14 14.93 8.79 7.10
CA GLY A 14 13.94 9.12 8.14
C GLY A 14 13.32 7.90 8.85
N VAL A 15 12.44 8.14 9.82
CA VAL A 15 11.77 7.07 10.59
C VAL A 15 10.92 6.17 9.66
N ALA A 16 11.00 4.85 9.88
CA ALA A 16 10.24 3.84 9.14
C ALA A 16 8.88 3.56 9.79
N ASP A 17 7.90 3.21 8.98
CA ASP A 17 6.64 2.63 9.47
C ASP A 17 6.85 1.17 9.91
N LYS A 18 7.70 0.44 9.17
CA LYS A 18 8.20 -0.90 9.53
C LYS A 18 9.59 -1.10 8.95
N GLU A 19 10.48 -1.72 9.72
CA GLU A 19 11.79 -2.14 9.22
C GLU A 19 12.22 -3.48 9.81
N GLY A 20 13.14 -4.16 9.13
CA GLY A 20 13.62 -5.47 9.56
C GLY A 20 14.31 -6.27 8.46
N ARG A 21 14.85 -7.42 8.84
CA ARG A 21 15.55 -8.33 7.93
C ARG A 21 14.56 -9.23 7.19
N LEU A 22 14.74 -9.34 5.88
CA LEU A 22 14.05 -10.32 5.04
C LEU A 22 15.06 -10.99 4.10
N ASN A 23 14.83 -12.25 3.80
CA ASN A 23 15.49 -12.90 2.67
C ASN A 23 14.70 -12.59 1.41
N HIS A 24 15.38 -12.06 0.40
CA HIS A 24 14.76 -11.60 -0.84
C HIS A 24 15.32 -12.35 -2.05
N ARG A 25 14.42 -12.76 -2.93
CA ARG A 25 14.73 -13.34 -4.24
C ARG A 25 13.89 -12.64 -5.31
N SER A 26 14.54 -12.25 -6.41
CA SER A 26 13.85 -11.76 -7.60
C SER A 26 13.83 -12.86 -8.64
N LEU A 27 12.63 -13.28 -9.07
CA LEU A 27 12.49 -14.37 -10.04
C LEU A 27 13.03 -14.00 -11.43
N SER A 28 13.11 -12.71 -11.76
CA SER A 28 13.55 -12.22 -13.08
C SER A 28 15.07 -12.15 -13.26
N PHE A 29 15.87 -12.19 -12.17
CA PHE A 29 17.31 -11.90 -12.24
C PHE A 29 18.20 -12.85 -11.45
N ARG A 30 17.76 -13.40 -10.32
CA ARG A 30 18.63 -14.16 -9.41
C ARG A 30 17.95 -15.40 -8.87
N GLU A 31 18.60 -16.54 -9.01
CA GLU A 31 18.08 -17.81 -8.52
C GLU A 31 18.19 -17.99 -6.99
N VAL A 32 18.96 -17.15 -6.29
CA VAL A 32 19.30 -17.35 -4.86
C VAL A 32 18.74 -16.23 -3.99
N PHE A 33 18.20 -16.61 -2.82
CA PHE A 33 17.80 -15.68 -1.77
C PHE A 33 18.99 -14.95 -1.19
N LYS A 34 18.82 -13.65 -0.92
CA LYS A 34 19.82 -12.84 -0.23
C LYS A 34 19.17 -12.09 0.93
N GLU A 35 19.80 -12.14 2.09
CA GLU A 35 19.35 -11.35 3.24
C GLU A 35 19.57 -9.85 2.99
N ARG A 36 18.56 -9.05 3.29
CA ARG A 36 18.57 -7.59 3.14
C ARG A 36 17.85 -6.95 4.31
N TRP A 37 18.24 -5.72 4.65
CA TRP A 37 17.44 -4.87 5.53
C TRP A 37 16.37 -4.18 4.69
N PHE A 38 15.12 -4.27 5.10
CA PHE A 38 14.00 -3.60 4.44
C PHE A 38 13.45 -2.50 5.33
N LYS A 39 13.06 -1.39 4.71
CA LYS A 39 12.51 -0.22 5.38
C LYS A 39 11.31 0.32 4.61
N LEU A 40 10.13 0.20 5.20
CA LEU A 40 8.87 0.71 4.66
C LEU A 40 8.63 2.12 5.18
N LYS A 41 8.35 3.05 4.28
CA LYS A 41 7.95 4.42 4.58
C LYS A 41 6.89 4.92 3.60
N GLY A 42 5.68 5.14 4.10
CA GLY A 42 4.51 5.33 3.25
C GLY A 42 4.35 4.13 2.32
N ASN A 43 4.31 4.40 1.02
CA ASN A 43 4.25 3.39 -0.03
C ASN A 43 5.63 3.06 -0.64
N LEU A 44 6.73 3.43 0.01
CA LEU A 44 8.09 3.16 -0.46
C LEU A 44 8.76 2.10 0.41
N LEU A 45 9.14 0.98 -0.20
CA LEU A 45 9.88 -0.09 0.46
C LEU A 45 11.33 -0.08 -0.03
N PHE A 46 12.22 0.49 0.78
CA PHE A 46 13.66 0.51 0.54
C PHE A 46 14.30 -0.80 0.99
N TYR A 47 15.41 -1.16 0.34
CA TYR A 47 16.22 -2.28 0.79
C TYR A 47 17.72 -1.99 0.73
N PHE A 48 18.45 -2.51 1.70
CA PHE A 48 19.87 -2.24 1.92
C PHE A 48 20.67 -3.53 1.99
N ARG A 49 21.95 -3.46 1.60
CA ARG A 49 22.91 -4.54 1.81
C ARG A 49 23.28 -4.61 3.29
N LEU A 50 23.39 -5.83 3.78
CA LEU A 50 23.96 -6.13 5.09
C LEU A 50 25.45 -6.45 4.92
N ASN A 51 26.25 -6.04 5.89
CA ASN A 51 27.65 -6.44 6.03
C ASN A 51 27.76 -7.82 6.71
N GLU A 52 28.98 -8.33 6.84
CA GLU A 52 29.26 -9.63 7.46
C GLU A 52 28.83 -9.73 8.93
N TYR A 53 28.69 -8.59 9.62
CA TYR A 53 28.21 -8.50 11.00
C TYR A 53 26.69 -8.26 11.09
N GLY A 54 25.98 -8.25 9.95
CA GLY A 54 24.54 -8.01 9.87
C GLY A 54 24.11 -6.55 10.08
N GLY A 55 25.04 -5.60 10.06
CA GLY A 55 24.78 -4.18 10.03
C GLY A 55 24.49 -3.68 8.62
N VAL A 56 23.73 -2.60 8.48
CA VAL A 56 23.51 -1.95 7.19
C VAL A 56 24.83 -1.35 6.70
N TYR A 57 25.30 -1.76 5.52
CA TYR A 57 26.63 -1.41 5.01
C TYR A 57 26.71 0.00 4.41
N GLU A 58 25.64 0.44 3.73
CA GLU A 58 25.57 1.71 2.99
C GLU A 58 24.44 2.59 3.54
N SER A 59 24.66 3.92 3.58
CA SER A 59 23.61 4.88 3.91
C SER A 59 22.54 4.99 2.82
N GLU A 60 22.91 4.65 1.58
CA GLU A 60 22.01 4.70 0.44
C GLU A 60 21.32 3.34 0.22
N PRO A 61 20.03 3.34 -0.12
CA PRO A 61 19.32 2.11 -0.44
C PRO A 61 19.82 1.54 -1.76
N VAL A 62 19.93 0.21 -1.82
CA VAL A 62 20.28 -0.52 -3.06
C VAL A 62 19.18 -0.37 -4.10
N GLY A 63 17.95 -0.21 -3.64
CA GLY A 63 16.80 0.09 -4.46
C GLY A 63 15.55 0.32 -3.63
N VAL A 64 14.47 0.61 -4.35
CA VAL A 64 13.16 0.92 -3.79
C VAL A 64 12.07 0.19 -4.58
N PHE A 65 11.09 -0.35 -3.88
CA PHE A 65 9.83 -0.79 -4.45
C PHE A 65 8.76 0.23 -4.12
N ILE A 66 7.97 0.61 -5.11
CA ILE A 66 6.80 1.46 -4.92
C ILE A 66 5.61 0.51 -4.76
N ILE A 67 4.99 0.52 -3.59
CA ILE A 67 3.88 -0.35 -3.22
C ILE A 67 2.57 0.19 -3.81
N GLU A 68 2.55 0.33 -5.13
CA GLU A 68 1.39 0.75 -5.92
C GLU A 68 1.18 -0.24 -7.05
N TYR A 69 -0.09 -0.58 -7.30
CA TYR A 69 -0.46 -1.59 -8.29
C TYR A 69 0.32 -2.91 -8.13
N CYS A 70 0.65 -3.27 -6.89
CA CYS A 70 1.30 -4.52 -6.55
C CYS A 70 0.35 -5.43 -5.78
N LYS A 71 0.52 -6.74 -5.96
CA LYS A 71 -0.21 -7.77 -5.24
C LYS A 71 0.73 -8.42 -4.23
N ILE A 72 0.35 -8.37 -2.94
CA ILE A 72 1.06 -9.03 -1.85
C ILE A 72 0.30 -10.28 -1.44
N GLN A 73 0.94 -11.45 -1.49
CA GLN A 73 0.29 -12.73 -1.19
C GLN A 73 1.19 -13.62 -0.32
N ASN A 74 0.59 -14.36 0.62
CA ASN A 74 1.29 -15.46 1.30
C ASN A 74 1.57 -16.60 0.31
N GLU A 75 2.74 -17.22 0.45
CA GLU A 75 3.24 -18.27 -0.44
C GLU A 75 3.64 -19.52 0.39
N PRO A 76 2.66 -20.25 0.98
CA PRO A 76 2.95 -21.38 1.86
C PRO A 76 3.60 -22.58 1.13
N ALA A 77 3.56 -22.60 -0.20
CA ALA A 77 4.13 -23.65 -1.04
C ALA A 77 5.63 -23.48 -1.33
N VAL A 78 6.25 -22.37 -0.91
CA VAL A 78 7.70 -22.17 -1.06
C VAL A 78 8.43 -23.05 -0.05
N GLU A 79 9.50 -23.73 -0.49
CA GLU A 79 10.26 -24.69 0.34
C GLU A 79 10.81 -24.07 1.64
N GLN A 80 11.09 -22.78 1.64
CA GLN A 80 11.38 -22.03 2.87
C GLN A 80 10.09 -21.66 3.61
N SER A 81 10.06 -21.99 4.91
CA SER A 81 8.95 -21.61 5.80
C SER A 81 8.74 -20.09 5.86
N PHE A 82 7.48 -19.68 6.02
CA PHE A 82 7.04 -18.29 6.24
C PHE A 82 7.39 -17.34 5.07
N ALA A 83 6.83 -17.63 3.90
CA ALA A 83 7.09 -16.89 2.68
C ALA A 83 5.88 -16.08 2.20
N PHE A 84 6.18 -14.95 1.54
CA PHE A 84 5.21 -14.16 0.80
C PHE A 84 5.82 -13.64 -0.52
N SER A 85 4.96 -13.23 -1.44
CA SER A 85 5.36 -12.65 -2.71
C SER A 85 4.82 -11.23 -2.90
N MET A 86 5.53 -10.47 -3.73
CA MET A 86 5.10 -9.20 -4.30
C MET A 86 5.22 -9.31 -5.82
N SER A 87 4.13 -9.11 -6.53
CA SER A 87 4.12 -9.00 -7.99
C SER A 87 3.50 -7.67 -8.41
N PHE A 88 3.95 -7.11 -9.53
CA PHE A 88 3.43 -5.86 -10.05
C PHE A 88 2.47 -6.14 -11.21
N LEU A 89 1.34 -5.44 -11.25
CA LEU A 89 0.30 -5.67 -12.27
C LEU A 89 0.76 -5.28 -13.68
N ASP A 90 1.69 -4.33 -13.78
CA ASP A 90 2.28 -3.85 -15.03
C ASP A 90 3.42 -4.74 -15.55
N ASP A 91 3.99 -5.60 -14.70
CA ASP A 91 5.13 -6.47 -15.02
C ASP A 91 5.00 -7.81 -14.28
N VAL A 92 4.28 -8.76 -14.90
CA VAL A 92 3.97 -10.07 -14.30
C VAL A 92 5.23 -10.90 -14.03
N ASP A 93 6.30 -10.68 -14.82
CA ASP A 93 7.58 -11.34 -14.67
C ASP A 93 8.40 -10.78 -13.50
N ARG A 94 8.03 -9.61 -12.98
CA ARG A 94 8.62 -8.97 -11.80
C ARG A 94 7.98 -9.47 -10.51
N LYS A 95 8.06 -10.78 -10.29
CA LYS A 95 7.68 -11.40 -9.01
C LYS A 95 8.90 -11.47 -8.08
N HIS A 96 8.72 -10.94 -6.87
CA HIS A 96 9.68 -11.00 -5.78
C HIS A 96 9.17 -11.93 -4.69
N LEU A 97 10.04 -12.81 -4.21
CA LEU A 97 9.78 -13.70 -3.08
C LEU A 97 10.54 -13.20 -1.86
N PHE A 98 9.86 -13.28 -0.73
CA PHE A 98 10.38 -12.91 0.58
C PHE A 98 10.17 -14.05 1.55
N THR A 99 11.15 -14.32 2.40
CA THR A 99 11.01 -15.29 3.51
C THR A 99 11.39 -14.63 4.83
N CYS A 100 10.69 -15.08 5.88
CA CYS A 100 10.78 -14.54 7.23
C CYS A 100 11.28 -15.60 8.21
N THR A 101 11.69 -15.16 9.40
CA THR A 101 12.13 -16.07 10.48
C THR A 101 10.98 -16.74 11.21
N THR A 102 9.79 -16.14 11.21
CA THR A 102 8.58 -16.65 11.88
C THR A 102 7.33 -16.31 11.08
N GLN A 103 6.25 -17.06 11.29
CA GLN A 103 4.94 -16.78 10.69
C GLN A 103 4.43 -15.39 11.09
N LYS A 104 4.52 -15.05 12.38
CA LYS A 104 4.11 -13.74 12.89
C LYS A 104 4.84 -12.59 12.17
N HIS A 105 6.16 -12.71 11.98
CA HIS A 105 6.93 -11.71 11.26
C HIS A 105 6.47 -11.59 9.79
N CYS A 106 6.18 -12.72 9.13
CA CYS A 106 5.62 -12.75 7.77
C CYS A 106 4.27 -12.02 7.70
N ASP A 107 3.34 -12.35 8.61
CA ASP A 107 2.00 -11.76 8.63
C ASP A 107 2.04 -10.25 8.87
N GLU A 108 2.93 -9.79 9.76
CA GLU A 108 3.12 -8.36 9.99
C GLU A 108 3.63 -7.64 8.73
N TRP A 109 4.59 -8.23 8.01
CA TRP A 109 5.07 -7.65 6.75
C TRP A 109 4.00 -7.62 5.67
N VAL A 110 3.28 -8.73 5.48
CA VAL A 110 2.18 -8.81 4.51
C VAL A 110 1.11 -7.77 4.84
N SER A 111 0.71 -7.68 6.10
CA SER A 111 -0.28 -6.70 6.58
C SER A 111 0.18 -5.27 6.32
N CYS A 112 1.39 -4.89 6.73
CA CYS A 112 1.92 -3.54 6.52
C CYS A 112 2.02 -3.19 5.03
N LEU A 113 2.50 -4.11 4.18
CA LEU A 113 2.64 -3.86 2.75
C LEU A 113 1.28 -3.74 2.05
N GLN A 114 0.30 -4.57 2.39
CA GLN A 114 -1.07 -4.43 1.86
C GLN A 114 -1.68 -3.08 2.26
N GLN A 115 -1.43 -2.65 3.49
CA GLN A 115 -1.92 -1.37 4.00
C GLN A 115 -1.18 -0.16 3.40
N ALA A 116 0.03 -0.32 2.90
CA ALA A 116 0.85 0.77 2.37
C ALA A 116 0.34 1.34 1.04
N SER A 117 -0.44 0.56 0.28
CA SER A 117 -0.97 0.98 -1.02
C SER A 117 -1.94 2.16 -0.93
N TYR A 118 -1.89 3.05 -1.94
CA TYR A 118 -2.82 4.18 -2.02
C TYR A 118 -4.28 3.75 -1.96
N GLU A 119 -4.66 2.69 -2.68
CA GLU A 119 -6.05 2.20 -2.71
C GLU A 119 -6.53 1.76 -1.32
N TYR A 120 -5.66 1.10 -0.54
CA TYR A 120 -6.01 0.75 0.84
C TYR A 120 -6.18 2.01 1.71
N GLN A 121 -5.23 2.95 1.64
CA GLN A 121 -5.30 4.18 2.42
C GLN A 121 -6.52 5.02 2.07
N ARG A 122 -6.86 5.10 0.77
CA ARG A 122 -8.06 5.77 0.27
C ARG A 122 -9.33 5.08 0.77
N GLY A 123 -9.41 3.76 0.69
CA GLY A 123 -10.54 3.00 1.22
C GLY A 123 -10.71 3.20 2.72
N ARG A 124 -9.60 3.17 3.48
CA ARG A 124 -9.59 3.44 4.92
C ARG A 124 -10.07 4.86 5.24
N LEU A 125 -9.63 5.86 4.49
CA LEU A 125 -10.08 7.24 4.64
C LEU A 125 -11.59 7.38 4.43
N LEU A 126 -12.12 6.80 3.34
CA LEU A 126 -13.55 6.81 3.03
C LEU A 126 -14.36 6.11 4.12
N TYR A 127 -13.88 4.96 4.61
CA TYR A 127 -14.51 4.25 5.71
C TYR A 127 -14.58 5.09 6.99
N MET A 128 -13.48 5.76 7.36
CA MET A 128 -13.44 6.61 8.55
C MET A 128 -14.35 7.83 8.42
N GLN A 129 -14.40 8.46 7.23
CA GLN A 129 -15.33 9.56 6.95
C GLN A 129 -16.78 9.12 7.13
N GLN A 130 -17.15 7.97 6.58
CA GLN A 130 -18.48 7.40 6.71
C GLN A 130 -18.81 7.13 8.19
N LYS A 131 -17.87 6.56 8.96
CA LYS A 131 -18.07 6.31 10.40
C LYS A 131 -18.29 7.59 11.21
N ILE A 132 -17.53 8.65 10.90
CA ILE A 132 -17.73 9.95 11.57
C ILE A 132 -19.07 10.56 11.19
N LEU A 133 -19.47 10.47 9.92
CA LEU A 133 -20.77 10.94 9.45
C LEU A 133 -21.92 10.21 10.17
N GLU A 134 -21.84 8.89 10.31
CA GLU A 134 -22.83 8.08 11.04
C GLU A 134 -22.93 8.48 12.52
N LEU A 135 -21.81 8.74 13.19
CA LEU A 135 -21.78 9.07 14.61
C LEU A 135 -22.17 10.53 14.92
N THR A 136 -21.85 11.46 14.02
CA THR A 136 -21.97 12.90 14.29
C THR A 136 -23.02 13.61 13.43
N GLY A 137 -23.50 12.96 12.36
CA GLY A 137 -24.37 13.56 11.35
C GLY A 137 -23.68 14.62 10.48
N ARG A 138 -22.35 14.78 10.58
CA ARG A 138 -21.58 15.79 9.86
C ARG A 138 -20.45 15.14 9.08
N ASP A 139 -20.26 15.56 7.84
CA ASP A 139 -19.09 15.17 7.06
C ASP A 139 -17.85 15.91 7.62
N PRO A 140 -16.86 15.17 8.15
CA PRO A 140 -15.67 15.77 8.76
C PRO A 140 -14.84 16.59 7.78
N LEU A 141 -14.81 16.23 6.49
CA LEU A 141 -14.09 16.98 5.48
C LEU A 141 -14.86 18.24 5.05
N ALA A 142 -16.17 18.14 4.89
CA ALA A 142 -17.01 19.30 4.60
C ALA A 142 -16.91 20.36 5.72
N ASP A 143 -16.87 19.93 6.99
CA ASP A 143 -16.68 20.80 8.14
C ASP A 143 -15.31 21.48 8.14
N PHE A 144 -14.25 20.71 7.88
CA PHE A 144 -12.89 21.22 7.79
C PHE A 144 -12.73 22.26 6.66
N ILE A 145 -13.25 21.96 5.45
CA ILE A 145 -13.20 22.86 4.30
C ILE A 145 -14.01 24.13 4.58
N SER A 146 -15.17 24.02 5.21
CA SER A 146 -16.00 25.18 5.58
C SER A 146 -15.24 26.09 6.55
N ARG A 147 -14.66 25.55 7.63
CA ARG A 147 -13.86 26.31 8.60
C ARG A 147 -12.65 26.97 7.97
N ARG A 148 -11.91 26.25 7.10
CA ARG A 148 -10.75 26.79 6.39
C ARG A 148 -11.13 27.96 5.48
N ASN A 149 -12.31 27.91 4.87
CA ASN A 149 -12.81 28.96 3.98
C ASN A 149 -13.57 30.08 4.72
N GLY A 150 -13.61 30.06 6.06
CA GLY A 150 -14.34 31.07 6.86
C GLY A 150 -15.87 30.91 6.84
N ASN A 151 -16.38 29.80 6.32
CA ASN A 151 -17.80 29.50 6.26
C ASN A 151 -18.25 28.76 7.53
N ALA A 152 -19.48 29.03 7.99
CA ALA A 152 -20.04 28.35 9.15
C ALA A 152 -20.09 26.82 8.93
N PRO A 153 -19.75 26.03 9.97
CA PRO A 153 -19.79 24.56 9.90
C PRO A 153 -21.20 24.07 9.50
N GLY A 154 -21.31 23.38 8.35
CA GLY A 154 -22.57 22.83 7.82
C GLY A 154 -23.10 23.44 6.52
N SER A 155 -22.38 24.36 5.86
CA SER A 155 -22.86 25.02 4.63
C SER A 155 -22.63 24.23 3.32
N VAL A 156 -21.90 23.12 3.34
CA VAL A 156 -21.73 22.29 2.13
C VAL A 156 -22.86 21.27 2.11
N LYS A 157 -23.88 21.53 1.27
CA LYS A 157 -24.88 20.52 0.93
C LYS A 157 -24.15 19.23 0.57
N ALA A 158 -24.41 18.19 1.36
CA ALA A 158 -23.91 16.85 1.12
C ALA A 158 -24.02 16.52 -0.37
N LEU A 159 -22.93 16.00 -0.93
CA LEU A 159 -22.94 15.30 -2.21
C LEU A 159 -23.80 14.05 -2.05
N GLN A 160 -25.12 14.24 -2.08
CA GLN A 160 -26.09 13.17 -2.09
C GLN A 160 -26.96 13.36 -3.31
N LYS A 161 -26.60 12.62 -4.37
CA LYS A 161 -27.51 11.90 -5.27
C LYS A 161 -26.66 11.14 -6.30
N ILE A 162 -26.26 9.93 -5.93
CA ILE A 162 -26.31 8.84 -6.90
C ILE A 162 -27.81 8.53 -7.03
N PRO A 163 -28.45 8.68 -8.20
CA PRO A 163 -29.84 8.30 -8.33
C PRO A 163 -29.91 6.77 -8.30
N ASP A 164 -30.64 6.23 -7.33
CA ASP A 164 -31.19 4.88 -7.44
C ASP A 164 -32.11 4.85 -8.66
N SER A 165 -31.67 4.14 -9.69
CA SER A 165 -32.50 3.79 -10.83
C SER A 165 -33.26 2.52 -10.50
N GLU A 166 -34.40 2.65 -9.83
CA GLU A 166 -35.49 1.69 -9.94
C GLU A 166 -36.76 2.43 -10.33
N ASP A 167 -37.15 2.28 -11.60
CA ASP A 167 -38.57 2.21 -11.90
C ASP A 167 -38.79 1.38 -13.17
N GLY A 168 -39.20 0.13 -12.93
CA GLY A 168 -39.67 -0.77 -13.96
C GLY A 168 -40.92 -0.21 -14.62
N LYS A 169 -40.77 0.30 -15.84
CA LYS A 169 -41.88 0.43 -16.80
C LYS A 169 -41.66 -0.49 -17.98
N LYS A 170 -42.41 -1.58 -17.95
CA LYS A 170 -42.73 -2.45 -19.09
C LYS A 170 -42.98 -1.62 -20.34
N ARG A 171 -42.07 -1.68 -21.32
CA ARG A 171 -42.40 -1.33 -22.70
C ARG A 171 -42.70 -2.61 -23.47
N LYS A 172 -44.00 -2.89 -23.61
CA LYS A 172 -44.53 -3.62 -24.75
C LYS A 172 -44.22 -2.79 -26.01
N THR A 173 -43.57 -3.38 -27.00
CA THR A 173 -43.81 -3.05 -28.41
C THR A 173 -43.64 -4.30 -29.23
N VAL A 174 -44.63 -4.49 -30.09
CA VAL A 174 -45.01 -5.66 -30.87
C VAL A 174 -44.88 -5.21 -32.33
N TRP A 175 -44.16 -6.01 -33.13
CA TRP A 175 -44.09 -6.17 -34.61
C TRP A 175 -44.13 -4.94 -35.55
N HIS A 176 -43.14 -4.85 -36.44
CA HIS A 176 -43.25 -5.40 -37.81
C HIS A 176 -41.88 -5.85 -38.33
#